data_AF-A0A2G9YBQ9-F1
#
_entry.id   AF-A0A2G9YBQ9-F1
#
_cell.length_a   1.000
_cell.length_b   1.000
_cell.length_c   1.000
_cell.angle_alpha   90.00
_cell.angle_beta   90.00
_cell.angle_gamma   90.00
#
_symmetry.space_group_name_H-M   'P 1'
#
loop_
_entity.id
_entity.type
_entity.pdbx_description
1 polymer ?
#
loop_
_entity_poly.entity_id
_entity_poly.type
_entity_poly.pdbx_seq_one_letter_code
_entity_poly.pdbx_strand_id
1 'polypeptide(L)'
;MKVFESISHREIHSIFEEIGAYSPEEISLAKIKPDRRELDKIILGDILGLTEEEQIEVYKGVVDLVSSRLQKAKSVDGNKKSKEKIIEEKQVEQILNWIGKSELPKVWQKYDPAHNRKGRVITFSRYDENAHVTKTIFGWQIVCGKDKIDFKNKEEAELVLLFMLMGREKISLPPENPSINRDLTPTKKEYDRIHKILDDALDGIMDEKLKFRIRSLVWGNLLTVADKS
;
A
#
# COMPACT_ATOMS: atom_id res chain seq x y z
N MET A 1 -18.64 27.01 -39.06
CA MET A 1 -18.00 25.68 -39.20
C MET A 1 -18.93 24.72 -38.48
N LYS A 2 -19.69 23.88 -39.21
CA LYS A 2 -20.88 23.19 -38.65
C LYS A 2 -20.61 22.38 -37.38
N VAL A 3 -19.43 21.75 -37.28
CA VAL A 3 -19.00 20.96 -36.10
C VAL A 3 -18.72 21.84 -34.87
N PHE A 4 -18.17 23.04 -35.06
CA PHE A 4 -17.97 23.97 -33.96
C PHE A 4 -19.32 24.51 -33.45
N GLU A 5 -20.25 24.78 -34.36
CA GLU A 5 -21.60 25.21 -34.01
C GLU A 5 -22.33 24.15 -33.18
N SER A 6 -22.28 22.86 -33.54
CA SER A 6 -22.94 21.80 -32.76
C SER A 6 -22.40 21.69 -31.32
N ILE A 7 -21.07 21.72 -31.15
CA ILE A 7 -20.44 21.73 -29.82
C ILE A 7 -20.82 22.98 -29.02
N SER A 8 -20.89 24.14 -29.66
CA SER A 8 -21.14 25.41 -28.96
C SER A 8 -22.55 25.54 -28.38
N HIS A 9 -23.52 24.74 -28.84
CA HIS A 9 -24.91 24.78 -28.38
C HIS A 9 -25.22 23.80 -27.24
N ARG A 10 -24.25 22.97 -26.82
CA ARG A 10 -24.42 22.05 -25.69
C ARG A 10 -23.58 22.47 -24.49
N GLU A 11 -23.92 21.90 -23.33
CA GLU A 11 -23.09 22.03 -22.14
C GLU A 11 -21.73 21.33 -22.34
N ILE A 12 -20.65 22.05 -22.00
CA ILE A 12 -19.29 21.52 -22.02
C ILE A 12 -18.95 21.02 -20.63
N HIS A 13 -18.68 19.73 -20.54
CA HIS A 13 -18.40 19.07 -19.27
C HIS A 13 -16.90 19.14 -18.91
N SER A 14 -16.55 18.52 -17.78
CA SER A 14 -15.16 18.35 -17.40
C SER A 14 -14.37 17.62 -18.49
N ILE A 15 -13.06 17.89 -18.59
CA ILE A 15 -12.22 17.23 -19.61
C ILE A 15 -12.26 15.69 -19.50
N PHE A 16 -12.45 15.16 -18.29
CA PHE A 16 -12.57 13.73 -18.03
C PHE A 16 -13.86 13.15 -18.61
N GLU A 17 -14.97 13.88 -18.52
CA GLU A 17 -16.25 13.49 -19.11
C GLU A 17 -16.28 13.67 -20.63
N GLU A 18 -15.57 14.66 -21.16
CA GLU A 18 -15.46 14.90 -22.61
C GLU A 18 -14.60 13.82 -23.30
N ILE A 19 -13.52 13.38 -22.64
CA ILE A 19 -12.61 12.32 -23.14
C ILE A 19 -13.10 10.92 -22.75
N GLY A 20 -13.86 10.80 -21.66
CA GLY A 20 -14.34 9.51 -21.13
C GLY A 20 -13.26 8.71 -20.38
N ALA A 21 -12.26 9.38 -19.80
CA ALA A 21 -11.17 8.76 -19.08
C ALA A 21 -10.72 9.60 -17.88
N TYR A 22 -10.38 8.95 -16.77
CA TYR A 22 -9.85 9.61 -15.56
C TYR A 22 -8.36 9.38 -15.34
N SER A 23 -7.75 8.48 -16.11
CA SER A 23 -6.30 8.28 -16.17
C SER A 23 -5.82 8.08 -17.62
N PRO A 24 -4.52 8.32 -17.91
CA PRO A 24 -3.94 8.13 -19.25
C PRO A 24 -4.10 6.72 -19.81
N GLU A 25 -4.05 5.71 -18.95
CA GLU A 25 -4.10 4.29 -19.34
C GLU A 25 -5.49 3.88 -19.82
N GLU A 26 -6.54 4.63 -19.44
CA GLU A 26 -7.93 4.34 -19.78
C GLU A 26 -8.37 4.95 -21.11
N ILE A 27 -7.52 5.78 -21.73
CA ILE A 27 -7.86 6.57 -22.92
C ILE A 27 -8.05 5.68 -24.15
N SER A 28 -9.17 5.92 -24.83
CA SER A 28 -9.50 5.29 -26.09
C SER A 28 -10.36 6.25 -26.91
N LEU A 29 -10.09 6.36 -28.21
CA LEU A 29 -10.86 7.24 -29.11
C LEU A 29 -12.36 6.92 -29.12
N ALA A 30 -12.74 5.68 -28.83
CA ALA A 30 -14.13 5.24 -28.77
C ALA A 30 -14.92 5.79 -27.57
N LYS A 31 -14.23 6.27 -26.52
CA LYS A 31 -14.87 6.81 -25.31
C LYS A 31 -15.08 8.33 -25.38
N ILE A 32 -14.41 9.00 -26.33
CA ILE A 32 -14.48 10.45 -26.51
C ILE A 32 -15.85 10.81 -27.08
N LYS A 33 -16.46 11.89 -26.59
CA LYS A 33 -17.75 12.34 -27.11
C LYS A 33 -17.67 12.55 -28.63
N PRO A 34 -18.68 12.07 -29.39
CA PRO A 34 -18.58 11.94 -30.84
C PRO A 34 -18.40 13.30 -31.53
N ASP A 35 -19.07 14.34 -31.05
CA ASP A 35 -18.96 15.68 -31.59
C ASP A 35 -17.58 16.30 -31.32
N ARG A 36 -17.04 16.09 -30.11
CA ARG A 36 -15.68 16.47 -29.74
C ARG A 36 -14.65 15.78 -30.63
N ARG A 37 -14.81 14.47 -30.82
CA ARG A 37 -13.93 13.66 -31.68
C ARG A 37 -13.95 14.16 -33.13
N GLU A 38 -15.11 14.56 -33.64
CA GLU A 38 -15.27 15.11 -34.98
C GLU A 38 -14.48 16.42 -35.14
N LEU A 39 -14.57 17.32 -34.15
CA LEU A 39 -13.79 18.57 -34.16
C LEU A 39 -12.29 18.30 -34.04
N ASP A 40 -11.89 17.45 -33.09
CA ASP A 40 -10.48 17.13 -32.83
C ASP A 40 -9.86 16.38 -34.02
N LYS A 41 -10.63 15.60 -34.80
CA LYS A 41 -10.11 14.97 -36.03
C LYS A 41 -9.71 16.01 -37.07
N ILE A 42 -10.49 17.08 -37.22
CA ILE A 42 -10.16 18.18 -38.15
C ILE A 42 -8.93 18.94 -37.65
N ILE A 43 -8.90 19.28 -36.36
CA ILE A 43 -7.80 20.08 -35.80
C ILE A 43 -6.50 19.27 -35.71
N LEU A 44 -6.55 18.11 -35.05
CA LEU A 44 -5.36 17.30 -34.79
C LEU A 44 -4.93 16.50 -36.03
N GLY A 45 -5.89 15.95 -36.77
CA GLY A 45 -5.61 15.17 -37.98
C GLY A 45 -5.38 16.06 -39.20
N ASP A 46 -6.42 16.74 -39.68
CA ASP A 46 -6.36 17.41 -40.99
C ASP A 46 -5.45 18.65 -40.99
N ILE A 47 -5.44 19.43 -39.90
CA ILE A 47 -4.66 20.68 -39.81
C ILE A 47 -3.24 20.42 -39.28
N LEU A 48 -3.11 19.65 -38.19
CA LEU A 48 -1.81 19.40 -37.54
C LEU A 48 -1.09 18.14 -38.04
N GLY A 49 -1.77 17.27 -38.80
CA GLY A 49 -1.17 16.09 -39.41
C GLY A 49 -0.92 14.92 -38.46
N LEU A 50 -1.57 14.87 -37.30
CA LEU A 50 -1.34 13.85 -36.27
C LEU A 50 -2.08 12.54 -36.59
N THR A 51 -1.40 11.41 -36.40
CA THR A 51 -2.02 10.07 -36.50
C THR A 51 -2.97 9.80 -35.33
N GLU A 52 -3.76 8.73 -35.41
CA GLU A 52 -4.68 8.36 -34.32
C GLU A 52 -3.93 8.00 -33.03
N GLU A 53 -2.76 7.38 -33.14
CA GLU A 53 -1.88 7.07 -32.01
C GLU A 53 -1.33 8.33 -31.36
N GLU A 54 -0.87 9.30 -32.16
CA GLU A 54 -0.39 10.59 -31.65
C GLU A 54 -1.52 11.40 -31.00
N GLN A 55 -2.73 11.32 -31.55
CA GLN A 55 -3.92 11.91 -30.93
C GLN A 55 -4.22 11.30 -29.57
N ILE A 56 -4.07 9.98 -29.40
CA ILE A 56 -4.18 9.32 -28.09
C ILE A 56 -3.16 9.89 -27.11
N GLU A 57 -1.90 10.07 -27.53
CA GLU A 57 -0.86 10.66 -26.67
C GLU A 57 -1.16 12.13 -26.30
N VAL A 58 -1.77 12.90 -27.20
CA VAL A 58 -2.26 14.25 -26.89
C VAL A 58 -3.32 14.19 -25.79
N TYR A 59 -4.31 13.29 -25.90
CA TYR A 59 -5.33 13.14 -24.85
C TYR A 59 -4.74 12.69 -23.52
N LYS A 60 -3.76 11.76 -23.53
CA LYS A 60 -3.02 11.36 -22.32
C LYS A 60 -2.36 12.55 -21.66
N GLY A 61 -1.60 13.32 -22.44
CA GLY A 61 -0.94 14.54 -21.95
C GLY A 61 -1.92 15.56 -21.38
N VAL A 62 -3.09 15.75 -22.00
CA VAL A 62 -4.12 16.67 -21.50
C VAL A 62 -4.73 16.19 -20.18
N VAL A 63 -5.10 14.91 -20.09
CA VAL A 63 -5.65 14.29 -18.87
C VAL A 63 -4.63 14.37 -17.73
N ASP A 64 -3.36 14.09 -18.00
CA ASP A 64 -2.28 14.20 -17.03
C ASP A 64 -2.04 15.63 -16.56
N LEU A 65 -2.02 16.58 -17.50
CA LEU A 65 -1.80 17.98 -17.20
C LEU A 65 -2.92 18.54 -16.31
N VAL A 66 -4.18 18.26 -16.66
CA VAL A 66 -5.33 18.72 -15.88
C VAL A 66 -5.37 18.01 -14.53
N SER A 67 -5.10 16.71 -14.48
CA SER A 67 -4.96 15.95 -13.23
C SER A 67 -3.90 16.55 -12.31
N SER A 68 -2.74 16.93 -12.87
CA SER A 68 -1.61 17.55 -12.17
C SER A 68 -1.91 18.99 -11.71
N ARG A 69 -2.79 19.71 -12.41
CA ARG A 69 -3.25 21.04 -11.97
C ARG A 69 -4.31 20.95 -10.87
N LEU A 70 -5.25 20.00 -10.97
CA LEU A 70 -6.27 19.75 -9.95
C LEU A 70 -5.68 19.23 -8.64
N GLN A 71 -4.80 18.21 -8.70
CA GLN A 71 -3.41 18.50 -8.33
C GLN A 71 -3.08 19.52 -7.26
N LYS A 72 -2.30 20.47 -7.79
CA LYS A 72 -1.73 21.62 -7.15
C LYS A 72 -2.81 22.52 -6.57
N ALA A 73 -3.95 22.68 -7.24
CA ALA A 73 -5.07 23.48 -6.72
C ALA A 73 -5.60 22.92 -5.40
N LYS A 74 -5.82 21.61 -5.30
CA LYS A 74 -6.18 20.93 -4.03
C LYS A 74 -5.09 21.00 -2.97
N SER A 75 -3.83 21.22 -3.35
CA SER A 75 -2.70 21.34 -2.42
C SER A 75 -2.56 22.74 -1.80
N VAL A 76 -3.21 23.76 -2.37
CA VAL A 76 -3.17 25.15 -1.88
C VAL A 76 -4.27 25.40 -0.83
N ASP A 77 -5.43 24.76 -0.97
CA ASP A 77 -6.52 24.83 0.01
C ASP A 77 -6.34 23.81 1.15
N GLY A 78 -5.40 24.09 2.05
CA GLY A 78 -5.50 23.72 3.47
C GLY A 78 -5.91 22.29 3.83
N ASN A 79 -5.26 21.24 3.32
CA ASN A 79 -4.99 20.03 4.11
C ASN A 79 -3.95 19.11 3.45
N LYS A 80 -2.86 18.88 4.16
CA LYS A 80 -1.65 18.11 3.81
C LYS A 80 -1.87 16.59 3.68
N LYS A 81 -3.04 16.12 3.21
CA LYS A 81 -3.34 14.70 2.97
C LYS A 81 -3.21 14.41 1.47
N SER A 82 -1.97 14.19 1.06
CA SER A 82 -1.47 14.08 -0.32
C SER A 82 -2.03 12.89 -1.10
N LYS A 83 -2.09 13.00 -2.43
CA LYS A 83 -2.46 11.91 -3.35
C LYS A 83 -1.65 10.62 -3.18
N GLU A 84 -0.41 10.71 -2.69
CA GLU A 84 0.37 9.54 -2.26
C GLU A 84 -0.41 8.71 -1.24
N LYS A 85 -1.05 9.34 -0.25
CA LYS A 85 -1.86 8.63 0.76
C LYS A 85 -3.06 7.92 0.13
N ILE A 86 -3.69 8.52 -0.89
CA ILE A 86 -4.84 7.92 -1.59
C ILE A 86 -4.40 6.72 -2.44
N ILE A 87 -3.24 6.82 -3.11
CA ILE A 87 -2.67 5.73 -3.91
C ILE A 87 -2.18 4.60 -2.99
N GLU A 88 -1.49 4.95 -1.91
CA GLU A 88 -1.07 4.03 -0.85
C GLU A 88 -2.28 3.31 -0.24
N GLU A 89 -3.35 4.02 0.12
CA GLU A 89 -4.58 3.44 0.68
C GLU A 89 -5.24 2.45 -0.30
N LYS A 90 -5.38 2.82 -1.58
CA LYS A 90 -5.98 1.94 -2.60
C LYS A 90 -5.12 0.69 -2.87
N GLN A 91 -3.80 0.83 -2.90
CA GLN A 91 -2.88 -0.29 -3.04
C GLN A 91 -2.92 -1.21 -1.81
N VAL A 92 -2.94 -0.64 -0.60
CA VAL A 92 -3.07 -1.39 0.66
C VAL A 92 -4.39 -2.17 0.68
N GLU A 93 -5.51 -1.56 0.31
CA GLU A 93 -6.82 -2.23 0.22
C GLU A 93 -6.79 -3.41 -0.77
N GLN A 94 -6.18 -3.22 -1.94
CA GLN A 94 -6.05 -4.28 -2.94
C GLN A 94 -5.19 -5.45 -2.44
N ILE A 95 -4.07 -5.16 -1.76
CA ILE A 95 -3.20 -6.19 -1.18
C ILE A 95 -3.92 -6.93 -0.04
N LEU A 96 -4.65 -6.22 0.82
CA LEU A 96 -5.45 -6.84 1.89
C LEU A 96 -6.50 -7.80 1.31
N ASN A 97 -7.13 -7.45 0.19
CA ASN A 97 -8.07 -8.33 -0.51
C ASN A 97 -7.39 -9.61 -1.04
N TRP A 98 -6.17 -9.51 -1.57
CA TRP A 98 -5.40 -10.69 -2.01
C TRP A 98 -4.98 -11.60 -0.86
N ILE A 99 -4.64 -11.01 0.29
CA ILE A 99 -4.30 -11.77 1.50
C ILE A 99 -5.53 -12.51 2.04
N GLY A 100 -6.67 -11.82 2.06
CA GLY A 100 -7.94 -12.36 2.56
C GLY A 100 -7.95 -12.50 4.08
N LYS A 101 -8.71 -13.49 4.58
CA LYS A 101 -8.81 -13.73 6.03
C LYS A 101 -7.49 -14.22 6.61
N SER A 102 -7.09 -13.61 7.73
CA SER A 102 -5.90 -13.96 8.50
C SER A 102 -6.25 -14.23 9.96
N GLU A 103 -5.58 -15.21 10.57
CA GLU A 103 -5.69 -15.54 11.99
C GLU A 103 -4.66 -14.76 12.84
N LEU A 104 -3.70 -14.09 12.20
CA LEU A 104 -2.69 -13.25 12.85
C LEU A 104 -3.26 -12.24 13.85
N PRO A 105 -4.37 -11.50 13.59
CA PRO A 105 -4.94 -10.60 14.59
C PRO A 105 -5.36 -11.32 15.88
N LYS A 106 -5.95 -12.52 15.81
CA LYS A 106 -6.29 -13.30 17.02
C LYS A 106 -5.06 -13.80 17.76
N VAL A 107 -4.00 -14.14 17.03
CA VAL A 107 -2.71 -14.51 17.63
C VAL A 107 -2.09 -13.30 18.32
N TRP A 108 -2.10 -12.14 17.66
CA TRP A 108 -1.52 -10.88 18.14
C TRP A 108 -2.19 -10.38 19.41
N GLN A 109 -3.51 -10.44 19.53
CA GLN A 109 -4.23 -10.03 20.76
C GLN A 109 -3.68 -10.68 22.04
N LYS A 110 -3.13 -11.90 21.96
CA LYS A 110 -2.54 -12.60 23.11
C LYS A 110 -1.24 -11.96 23.61
N TYR A 111 -0.56 -11.22 22.73
CA TYR A 111 0.75 -10.63 22.97
C TYR A 111 0.75 -9.10 22.88
N ASP A 112 -0.37 -8.50 22.49
CA ASP A 112 -0.56 -7.06 22.47
C ASP A 112 -0.52 -6.49 23.90
N PRO A 113 0.38 -5.52 24.21
CA PRO A 113 0.40 -4.85 25.50
C PRO A 113 -0.93 -4.23 25.95
N ALA A 114 -1.81 -3.84 25.02
CA ALA A 114 -3.12 -3.30 25.37
C ALA A 114 -4.03 -4.36 26.03
N HIS A 115 -3.92 -5.61 25.59
CA HIS A 115 -4.69 -6.76 26.05
C HIS A 115 -3.96 -7.54 27.17
N ASN A 116 -2.65 -7.72 27.05
CA ASN A 116 -1.82 -8.43 28.01
C ASN A 116 -1.07 -7.46 28.95
N ARG A 117 -1.80 -6.80 29.85
CA ARG A 117 -1.23 -5.77 30.77
C ARG A 117 -0.34 -6.32 31.88
N LYS A 118 -0.41 -7.61 32.16
CA LYS A 118 0.38 -8.29 33.22
C LYS A 118 1.67 -8.92 32.69
N GLY A 119 1.89 -8.88 31.38
CA GLY A 119 3.06 -9.45 30.73
C GLY A 119 4.32 -8.59 30.86
N ARG A 120 5.46 -9.24 30.63
CA ARG A 120 6.75 -8.57 30.45
C ARG A 120 6.74 -7.87 29.09
N VAL A 121 6.72 -6.54 29.11
CA VAL A 121 6.77 -5.73 27.89
C VAL A 121 8.21 -5.65 27.39
N ILE A 122 8.40 -6.04 26.14
CA ILE A 122 9.65 -5.88 25.39
C ILE A 122 9.41 -4.78 24.36
N THR A 123 10.29 -3.78 24.34
CA THR A 123 10.27 -2.66 23.39
C THR A 123 11.50 -2.75 22.52
N PHE A 124 11.36 -2.41 21.24
CA PHE A 124 12.43 -2.42 20.26
C PHE A 124 12.51 -1.07 19.56
N SER A 125 13.73 -0.72 19.16
CA SER A 125 14.13 0.63 18.74
C SER A 125 13.71 0.98 17.33
N ARG A 126 13.57 -0.01 16.43
CA ARG A 126 13.02 0.08 15.06
C ARG A 126 12.79 -1.31 14.45
N TYR A 127 11.94 -1.35 13.42
CA TYR A 127 11.93 -2.45 12.45
C TYR A 127 13.30 -2.55 11.75
N ASP A 128 13.83 -3.76 11.67
CA ASP A 128 15.04 -4.11 10.90
C ASP A 128 14.78 -5.44 10.19
N GLU A 129 14.79 -5.40 8.86
CA GLU A 129 14.59 -6.58 8.01
C GLU A 129 15.72 -7.61 8.15
N ASN A 130 16.91 -7.18 8.59
CA ASN A 130 18.08 -8.04 8.78
C ASN A 130 18.15 -8.64 10.19
N ALA A 131 17.15 -8.36 11.03
CA ALA A 131 17.11 -8.89 12.37
C ALA A 131 17.01 -10.42 12.34
N HIS A 132 17.79 -11.07 13.20
CA HIS A 132 17.86 -12.52 13.24
C HIS A 132 18.11 -13.03 14.66
N VAL A 133 17.68 -14.27 14.91
CA VAL A 133 17.93 -14.97 16.17
C VAL A 133 19.26 -15.72 16.09
N THR A 134 20.13 -15.50 17.06
CA THR A 134 21.42 -16.20 17.21
C THR A 134 21.48 -16.92 18.56
N LYS A 135 22.11 -18.10 18.59
CA LYS A 135 22.38 -18.83 19.84
C LYS A 135 23.63 -18.28 20.52
N THR A 136 23.55 -18.01 21.82
CA THR A 136 24.68 -17.55 22.63
C THR A 136 24.98 -18.54 23.75
N ILE A 137 26.07 -18.32 24.49
CA ILE A 137 26.40 -19.13 25.67
C ILE A 137 25.41 -18.93 26.83
N PHE A 138 24.61 -17.86 26.81
CA PHE A 138 23.65 -17.52 27.87
C PHE A 138 22.19 -17.72 27.44
N GLY A 139 21.93 -18.28 26.26
CA GLY A 139 20.58 -18.51 25.74
C GLY A 139 20.46 -18.14 24.27
N TRP A 140 19.44 -17.34 23.95
CA TRP A 140 19.13 -16.88 22.61
C TRP A 140 19.11 -15.35 22.56
N GLN A 141 19.55 -14.77 21.45
CA GLN A 141 19.65 -13.33 21.31
C GLN A 141 19.06 -12.92 19.96
N ILE A 142 18.21 -11.90 19.97
CA ILE A 142 17.83 -11.18 18.74
C ILE A 142 18.88 -10.10 18.50
N VAL A 143 19.48 -10.12 17.32
CA VAL A 143 20.41 -9.09 16.86
C VAL A 143 19.68 -8.21 15.85
N CYS A 144 19.61 -6.91 16.12
CA CYS A 144 18.94 -5.90 15.31
C CYS A 144 19.87 -4.69 15.17
N GLY A 145 20.65 -4.65 14.09
CA GLY A 145 21.75 -3.70 13.94
C GLY A 145 22.73 -3.71 15.14
N LYS A 146 22.70 -2.65 15.94
CA LYS A 146 23.52 -2.50 17.16
C LYS A 146 22.82 -2.99 18.44
N ASP A 147 21.50 -3.15 18.38
CA ASP A 147 20.69 -3.55 19.52
C ASP A 147 20.66 -5.07 19.65
N LYS A 148 20.70 -5.52 20.89
CA LYS A 148 20.73 -6.94 21.26
C LYS A 148 19.73 -7.18 22.38
N ILE A 149 18.85 -8.15 22.19
CA ILE A 149 17.82 -8.50 23.16
C ILE A 149 17.95 -9.97 23.52
N ASP A 150 18.14 -10.25 24.80
CA ASP A 150 18.40 -11.61 25.31
C ASP A 150 17.11 -12.32 25.74
N PHE A 151 17.06 -13.61 25.44
CA PHE A 151 15.96 -14.52 25.72
C PHE A 151 16.48 -15.84 26.29
N LYS A 152 15.68 -16.44 27.18
CA LYS A 152 16.00 -17.76 27.74
C LYS A 152 15.78 -18.87 26.71
N ASN A 153 14.68 -18.78 25.94
CA ASN A 153 14.22 -19.83 25.03
C ASN A 153 14.20 -19.35 23.57
N LYS A 154 14.37 -20.28 22.62
CA LYS A 154 14.42 -19.98 21.19
C LYS A 154 13.08 -19.46 20.69
N GLU A 155 12.01 -20.07 21.15
CA GLU A 155 10.64 -19.83 20.72
C GLU A 155 10.19 -18.41 21.11
N GLU A 156 10.62 -17.92 22.28
CA GLU A 156 10.37 -16.52 22.66
C GLU A 156 11.09 -15.56 21.72
N ALA A 157 12.37 -15.83 21.41
CA ALA A 157 13.14 -14.99 20.50
C ALA A 157 12.54 -15.00 19.09
N GLU A 158 12.13 -16.17 18.57
CA GLU A 158 11.50 -16.29 17.25
C GLU A 158 10.13 -15.60 17.21
N LEU A 159 9.31 -15.73 18.25
CA LEU A 159 8.02 -15.05 18.35
C LEU A 159 8.17 -13.53 18.35
N VAL A 160 9.10 -13.01 19.15
CA VAL A 160 9.37 -11.57 19.22
C VAL A 160 9.92 -11.07 17.90
N LEU A 161 10.87 -11.80 17.29
CA LEU A 161 11.39 -11.46 15.96
C LEU A 161 10.27 -11.39 14.93
N LEU A 162 9.37 -12.38 14.91
CA LEU A 162 8.28 -12.44 13.94
C LEU A 162 7.38 -11.19 14.03
N PHE A 163 6.95 -10.80 15.22
CA PHE A 163 6.12 -9.60 15.38
C PHE A 163 6.87 -8.30 15.14
N MET A 164 8.18 -8.30 15.39
CA MET A 164 9.03 -7.17 15.00
C MET A 164 9.10 -7.02 13.49
N LEU A 165 9.27 -8.12 12.74
CA LEU A 165 9.24 -8.12 11.28
C LEU A 165 7.84 -7.76 10.71
N MET A 166 6.78 -7.93 11.49
CA MET A 166 5.45 -7.40 11.15
C MET A 166 5.26 -5.92 11.56
N GLY A 167 6.33 -5.21 11.92
CA GLY A 167 6.28 -3.77 12.19
C GLY A 167 5.62 -3.38 13.52
N ARG A 168 5.54 -4.30 14.49
CA ARG A 168 5.26 -3.89 15.88
C ARG A 168 6.47 -3.17 16.46
N GLU A 169 6.30 -2.49 17.59
CA GLU A 169 7.40 -1.82 18.32
C GLU A 169 7.51 -2.33 19.76
N LYS A 170 6.43 -2.95 20.24
CA LYS A 170 6.27 -3.42 21.60
C LYS A 170 5.48 -4.71 21.58
N ILE A 171 5.90 -5.68 22.38
CA ILE A 171 5.20 -6.94 22.59
C ILE A 171 5.16 -7.23 24.09
N SER A 172 4.05 -7.78 24.56
CA SER A 172 3.86 -8.20 25.94
C SER A 172 3.87 -9.72 26.04
N LEU A 173 4.95 -10.27 26.59
CA LEU A 173 5.07 -11.70 26.85
C LEU A 173 4.37 -12.06 28.16
N PRO A 174 3.42 -13.01 28.18
CA PRO A 174 2.77 -13.44 29.41
C PRO A 174 3.78 -13.85 30.49
N PRO A 175 3.52 -13.55 31.77
CA PRO A 175 4.41 -13.96 32.86
C PRO A 175 4.42 -15.49 32.94
N GLU A 176 5.62 -16.06 32.76
CA GLU A 176 6.01 -17.47 32.82
C GLU A 176 4.91 -18.51 32.58
N ASN A 177 4.91 -19.12 31.39
CA ASN A 177 4.60 -20.53 31.31
C ASN A 177 5.83 -21.24 30.71
N PRO A 178 6.52 -22.13 31.45
CA PRO A 178 7.70 -22.88 30.99
C PRO A 178 7.43 -23.76 29.76
N SER A 179 6.19 -23.77 29.28
CA SER A 179 5.79 -24.30 27.99
C SER A 179 5.05 -23.24 27.19
N ILE A 180 5.75 -22.26 26.60
CA ILE A 180 5.36 -21.79 25.27
C ILE A 180 5.73 -22.91 24.29
N ASN A 181 5.13 -24.08 24.48
CA ASN A 181 4.92 -25.06 23.40
C ASN A 181 3.70 -24.56 22.62
N ARG A 182 3.83 -23.35 22.08
CA ARG A 182 2.91 -22.88 21.06
C ARG A 182 3.66 -23.13 19.79
N ASP A 183 3.25 -24.17 19.09
CA ASP A 183 3.70 -24.40 17.73
C ASP A 183 3.62 -23.06 16.97
N LEU A 184 4.78 -22.47 16.69
CA LEU A 184 4.87 -21.23 15.94
C LEU A 184 4.72 -21.49 14.44
N THR A 185 4.72 -22.77 14.03
CA THR A 185 4.62 -23.18 12.63
C THR A 185 3.41 -22.60 11.91
N PRO A 186 2.18 -22.55 12.49
CA PRO A 186 1.04 -21.93 11.82
C PRO A 186 1.27 -20.43 11.62
N THR A 187 1.71 -19.71 12.65
CA THR A 187 1.98 -18.26 12.60
C THR A 187 3.10 -17.94 11.61
N LYS A 188 4.16 -18.75 11.60
CA LYS A 188 5.29 -18.62 10.69
C LYS A 188 4.88 -18.90 9.25
N LYS A 189 4.13 -19.98 8.99
CA LYS A 189 3.58 -20.29 7.66
C LYS A 189 2.69 -19.16 7.15
N GLU A 190 1.88 -18.58 8.02
CA GLU A 190 1.00 -17.48 7.66
C GLU A 190 1.78 -16.20 7.37
N TYR A 191 2.79 -15.90 8.19
CA TYR A 191 3.76 -14.83 7.92
C TYR A 191 4.45 -15.03 6.58
N ASP A 192 5.03 -16.21 6.31
CA ASP A 192 5.76 -16.50 5.08
C ASP A 192 4.84 -16.36 3.85
N ARG A 193 3.59 -16.83 3.95
CA ARG A 193 2.56 -16.67 2.92
C ARG A 193 2.30 -15.19 2.63
N ILE A 194 2.05 -14.38 3.66
CA ILE A 194 1.73 -12.95 3.50
C ILE A 194 2.94 -12.17 3.01
N HIS A 195 4.13 -12.48 3.52
CA HIS A 195 5.38 -11.87 3.10
C HIS A 195 5.62 -12.11 1.60
N LYS A 196 5.39 -13.33 1.12
CA LYS A 196 5.48 -13.64 -0.31
C LYS A 196 4.48 -12.85 -1.15
N ILE A 197 3.22 -12.76 -0.72
CA ILE A 197 2.20 -11.96 -1.42
C ILE A 197 2.61 -10.48 -1.48
N LEU A 198 3.17 -9.95 -0.39
CA LEU A 198 3.68 -8.58 -0.33
C LEU A 198 4.86 -8.38 -1.27
N ASP A 199 5.83 -9.30 -1.30
CA ASP A 199 6.97 -9.21 -2.21
C ASP A 199 6.52 -9.24 -3.66
N ASP A 200 5.66 -10.20 -4.03
CA ASP A 200 5.11 -10.32 -5.39
C ASP A 200 4.31 -9.06 -5.78
N ALA A 201 3.53 -8.48 -4.85
CA ALA A 201 2.74 -7.28 -5.09
C ALA A 201 3.59 -6.00 -5.25
N LEU A 202 4.75 -5.95 -4.58
CA LEU A 202 5.60 -4.78 -4.52
C LEU A 202 6.80 -4.84 -5.46
N ASP A 203 7.05 -5.99 -6.11
CA ASP A 203 8.21 -6.20 -7.01
C ASP A 203 8.32 -5.12 -8.09
N GLY A 204 7.18 -4.71 -8.67
CA GLY A 204 7.12 -3.66 -9.70
C GLY A 204 7.33 -2.22 -9.22
N ILE A 205 7.47 -1.97 -7.91
CA ILE A 205 7.63 -0.62 -7.36
C ILE A 205 9.11 -0.29 -7.18
N MET A 206 9.63 0.74 -7.86
CA MET A 206 11.04 1.13 -7.73
C MET A 206 11.35 1.99 -6.50
N ASP A 207 10.35 2.68 -5.94
CA ASP A 207 10.53 3.53 -4.75
C ASP A 207 10.53 2.68 -3.46
N GLU A 208 11.72 2.49 -2.89
CA GLU A 208 11.93 1.74 -1.65
C GLU A 208 11.25 2.39 -0.42
N LYS A 209 11.14 3.72 -0.37
CA LYS A 209 10.41 4.38 0.73
C LYS A 209 8.92 4.12 0.62
N LEU A 210 8.38 4.08 -0.59
CA LEU A 210 6.99 3.74 -0.83
C LEU A 210 6.72 2.26 -0.51
N LYS A 211 7.56 1.34 -0.97
CA LYS A 211 7.50 -0.09 -0.60
C LYS A 211 7.46 -0.28 0.91
N PHE A 212 8.38 0.39 1.63
CA PHE A 212 8.44 0.34 3.08
C PHE A 212 7.14 0.84 3.74
N ARG A 213 6.62 1.99 3.29
CA ARG A 213 5.35 2.54 3.77
C ARG A 213 4.20 1.57 3.56
N ILE A 214 4.06 1.02 2.35
CA ILE A 214 2.98 0.07 2.02
C ILE A 214 3.08 -1.20 2.87
N ARG A 215 4.28 -1.79 3.02
CA ARG A 215 4.49 -2.95 3.91
C ARG A 215 4.05 -2.65 5.34
N SER A 216 4.51 -1.50 5.88
CA SER A 216 4.16 -1.07 7.23
C SER A 216 2.64 -0.89 7.41
N LEU A 217 1.96 -0.29 6.42
CA LEU A 217 0.53 -0.09 6.44
C LEU A 217 -0.25 -1.42 6.34
N VAL A 218 0.15 -2.34 5.46
CA VAL A 218 -0.51 -3.64 5.31
C VAL A 218 -0.42 -4.45 6.60
N TRP A 219 0.79 -4.60 7.18
CA TRP A 219 0.96 -5.29 8.45
C TRP A 219 0.22 -4.61 9.60
N GLY A 220 0.25 -3.28 9.63
CA GLY A 220 -0.49 -2.48 10.59
C GLY A 220 -1.98 -2.78 10.54
N ASN A 221 -2.59 -2.81 9.36
CA ASN A 221 -4.00 -3.15 9.16
C ASN A 221 -4.31 -4.60 9.53
N LEU A 222 -3.53 -5.58 9.03
CA LEU A 222 -3.77 -7.00 9.32
C LEU A 222 -3.80 -7.32 10.81
N LEU A 223 -2.88 -6.71 11.57
CA LEU A 223 -2.77 -6.96 13.01
C LEU A 223 -3.68 -6.07 13.86
N THR A 224 -4.36 -5.07 13.28
CA THR A 224 -5.33 -4.20 13.99
C THR A 224 -6.78 -4.51 13.65
N VAL A 225 -7.07 -5.18 12.53
CA VAL A 225 -8.41 -5.70 12.19
C VAL A 225 -8.74 -6.90 13.08
N ALA A 226 -8.93 -6.61 14.36
CA ALA A 226 -9.86 -7.32 15.20
C ALA A 226 -11.17 -6.52 15.14
N ASP A 227 -12.25 -7.18 14.75
CA ASP A 227 -13.61 -6.64 14.67
C ASP A 227 -13.92 -5.74 13.46
N LYS A 228 -14.12 -6.38 12.31
CA LYS A 228 -15.35 -6.13 11.55
C LYS A 228 -16.14 -7.43 11.53
N SER A 229 -17.29 -7.35 12.20
CA SER A 229 -18.27 -8.39 12.54
C SER A 229 -18.61 -9.35 11.41
#